data_AF-A0A7V5HM46-F1
#
_entry.id   AF-A0A7V5HM46-F1
#
_cell.length_a   1.000
_cell.length_b   1.000
_cell.length_c   1.000
_cell.angle_alpha   90.00
_cell.angle_beta   90.00
_cell.angle_gamma   90.00
#
_symmetry.space_group_name_H-M   'P 1'
#
loop_
_entity.id
_entity.type
_entity.pdbx_description
1 polymer ?
#
loop_
_entity_poly.entity_id
_entity_poly.type
_entity_poly.pdbx_seq_one_letter_code
_entity_poly.pdbx_strand_id
1 'polypeptide(L)' 'MVSLVNIPVGKIVTVKGFAGGRGMVMRLMQLGIHPGDRIRVLSVAPFGGAIFIENLTSGGKVAIGRGIARRIIVDYV' A
#
# COMPACT_ATOMS: atom_id res chain seq x y z
N MET A 1 2.64 -1.80 -13.66
CA MET A 1 2.34 -0.69 -12.73
C MET A 1 0.84 -0.47 -12.60
N VAL A 2 0.29 -0.72 -11.42
CA VAL A 2 -1.12 -0.51 -11.07
C VAL A 2 -1.24 0.18 -9.71
N SER A 3 -2.42 0.70 -9.39
CA SER A 3 -2.71 1.26 -8.07
C SER A 3 -2.96 0.14 -7.05
N LEU A 4 -2.51 0.33 -5.80
CA LEU A 4 -2.74 -0.62 -4.71
C LEU A 4 -4.24 -0.95 -4.50
N VAL A 5 -5.15 -0.02 -4.81
CA VAL A 5 -6.60 -0.23 -4.68
C VAL A 5 -7.14 -1.32 -5.60
N ASN A 6 -6.45 -1.60 -6.71
CA ASN A 6 -6.88 -2.59 -7.69
C ASN A 6 -6.27 -3.98 -7.42
N ILE A 7 -5.51 -4.12 -6.33
CA ILE A 7 -4.87 -5.39 -5.99
C ILE A 7 -5.86 -6.27 -5.21
N PRO A 8 -6.13 -7.49 -5.67
CA PRO A 8 -6.97 -8.44 -4.95
C PRO A 8 -6.37 -8.83 -3.59
N VAL A 9 -7.25 -9.14 -2.65
CA VAL A 9 -6.86 -9.71 -1.35
C VAL A 9 -6.04 -10.98 -1.54
N GLY A 10 -4.99 -11.15 -0.73
CA GLY A 10 -4.07 -12.28 -0.77
C GLY A 10 -2.92 -12.13 -1.76
N LYS A 11 -2.94 -11.13 -2.65
CA LYS A 11 -1.84 -10.91 -3.60
C LYS A 11 -0.68 -10.15 -2.97
N ILE A 12 0.51 -10.50 -3.44
CA ILE A 12 1.78 -9.86 -3.07
C ILE A 12 2.21 -8.97 -4.23
N VAL A 13 2.58 -7.75 -3.90
CA VAL A 13 3.03 -6.73 -4.86
C VAL A 13 4.24 -5.99 -4.30
N THR A 14 5.00 -5.35 -5.17
CA THR A 14 6.14 -4.51 -4.79
C THR A 14 5.78 -3.04 -4.97
N VAL A 15 6.03 -2.22 -3.95
CA VAL A 15 5.84 -0.77 -4.02
C VAL A 15 6.88 -0.19 -4.97
N LYS A 16 6.44 0.53 -6.01
CA LYS A 16 7.33 1.22 -6.96
C LYS A 16 7.45 2.71 -6.68
N GLY A 17 6.44 3.30 -6.04
CA GLY A 17 6.46 4.72 -5.71
C GLY A 17 5.08 5.26 -5.30
N PHE A 18 4.97 6.59 -5.22
CA PHE A 18 3.78 7.27 -4.74
C PHE A 18 3.39 8.44 -5.67
N ALA A 19 2.11 8.51 -6.03
CA ALA A 19 1.48 9.59 -6.79
C ALA A 19 0.84 10.62 -5.83
N GLY A 20 1.65 11.25 -4.98
CA GLY A 20 1.18 12.20 -3.96
C GLY A 20 2.20 13.30 -3.66
N GLY A 21 1.76 14.34 -2.96
CA GLY A 21 2.66 15.41 -2.51
C GLY A 21 3.58 14.97 -1.37
N ARG A 22 4.63 15.77 -1.11
CA ARG A 22 5.69 15.46 -0.13
C ARG A 22 5.15 15.04 1.24
N GLY A 23 4.15 15.75 1.77
CA GLY A 23 3.59 15.44 3.11
C GLY A 23 2.96 14.05 3.21
N MET A 24 2.30 13.58 2.14
CA MET A 24 1.76 12.22 2.10
C MET A 24 2.88 11.19 2.02
N VAL A 25 3.88 11.43 1.16
CA VAL A 25 5.03 10.53 1.00
C VAL A 25 5.79 10.38 2.31
N MET A 26 6.08 11.49 3.00
CA MET A 26 6.74 11.47 4.30
C MET A 26 5.97 10.67 5.34
N ARG A 27 4.64 10.81 5.39
CA ARG A 27 3.80 10.00 6.31
C ARG A 27 3.86 8.51 5.97
N LEU A 28 3.86 8.13 4.70
CA LEU A 28 3.99 6.73 4.30
C LEU A 28 5.34 6.14 4.68
N MET A 29 6.43 6.89 4.47
CA MET A 29 7.78 6.47 4.86
C MET A 29 7.90 6.35 6.39
N GLN A 30 7.32 7.29 7.16
CA GLN A 30 7.26 7.20 8.63
C GLN A 30 6.46 5.99 9.13
N LEU A 31 5.47 5.52 8.37
CA LEU A 31 4.73 4.29 8.65
C LEU A 31 5.48 3.02 8.21
N GLY A 32 6.71 3.15 7.70
CA GLY A 32 7.52 2.03 7.27
C GLY A 32 7.15 1.49 5.89
N ILE A 33 6.56 2.32 5.02
CA ILE A 33 6.24 1.97 3.64
C ILE A 33 7.18 2.73 2.71
N HIS A 34 8.06 1.99 2.05
CA HIS A 34 9.08 2.52 1.17
C HIS A 34 8.97 1.93 -0.24
N PRO A 35 9.37 2.68 -1.28
CA PRO A 35 9.59 2.08 -2.59
C PRO A 35 10.60 0.93 -2.49
N GLY A 36 10.26 -0.22 -3.08
CA GLY A 36 11.00 -1.48 -2.96
C GLY A 36 10.36 -2.49 -2.00
N ASP A 37 9.48 -2.05 -1.10
CA ASP A 37 8.85 -2.96 -0.14
C ASP A 37 7.91 -3.95 -0.81
N ARG A 38 7.97 -5.21 -0.37
CA ARG A 38 7.00 -6.24 -0.72
C ARG A 38 5.85 -6.18 0.25
N ILE A 39 4.64 -5.97 -0.25
CA ILE A 39 3.43 -5.87 0.56
C ILE A 39 2.41 -6.90 0.12
N ARG A 40 1.66 -7.44 1.09
CA ARG A 40 0.52 -8.34 0.87
C ARG A 40 -0.76 -7.64 1.26
N VAL A 41 -1.78 -7.70 0.40
CA VAL A 41 -3.12 -7.22 0.75
C VAL A 41 -3.80 -8.25 1.64
N LEU A 42 -4.11 -7.88 2.88
CA LEU A 42 -4.74 -8.76 3.86
C LEU A 42 -6.27 -8.75 3.74
N SER A 43 -6.86 -7.57 3.60
CA SER A 43 -8.31 -7.39 3.48
C SER A 43 -8.66 -5.96 3.06
N VAL A 44 -9.90 -5.75 2.65
CA VAL A 44 -10.46 -4.43 2.33
C VAL A 44 -11.71 -4.23 3.17
N ALA A 45 -11.83 -3.08 3.85
CA ALA A 45 -13.00 -2.76 4.65
C ALA A 45 -14.25 -2.53 3.77
N PRO A 46 -15.47 -2.79 4.28
CA PRO A 46 -16.71 -2.57 3.56
C PRO A 46 -16.88 -1.14 3.03
N PHE A 47 -17.74 -0.95 2.03
CA PHE A 47 -18.10 0.35 1.44
C PHE A 47 -16.90 1.18 0.91
N GLY A 48 -15.80 0.52 0.56
CA GLY A 48 -14.62 1.22 0.05
C GLY A 48 -13.76 1.85 1.14
N GLY A 49 -13.77 1.28 2.34
CA GLY A 49 -12.98 1.74 3.47
C GLY A 49 -11.47 1.48 3.32
N ALA A 50 -10.77 1.36 4.44
CA ALA A 50 -9.33 1.13 4.46
C ALA A 50 -8.93 -0.22 3.84
N ILE A 51 -7.73 -0.27 3.27
CA ILE A 51 -7.07 -1.49 2.80
C ILE A 51 -6.04 -1.88 3.85
N PHE A 52 -6.14 -3.09 4.36
CA PHE A 52 -5.18 -3.64 5.31
C PHE A 52 -4.07 -4.32 4.53
N ILE A 53 -2.83 -3.91 4.78
CA ILE A 53 -1.66 -4.50 4.17
C ILE A 53 -0.67 -4.98 5.23
N GLU A 54 0.10 -6.00 4.86
CA GLU A 54 1.25 -6.48 5.58
C GLU A 54 2.50 -6.17 4.75
N ASN A 55 3.45 -5.45 5.32
CA ASN A 55 4.77 -5.28 4.74
C ASN A 55 5.60 -6.52 5.06
N LEU A 56 5.93 -7.30 4.03
CA LEU A 56 6.71 -8.54 4.16
C LEU A 56 8.20 -8.26 4.37
N THR A 57 8.68 -7.06 4.04
CA THR A 57 10.07 -6.64 4.29
C THR A 57 10.27 -6.28 5.76
N SER A 58 9.36 -5.51 6.35
CA SER A 58 9.46 -5.03 7.75
C SER A 58 8.64 -5.83 8.77
N GLY A 59 7.73 -6.70 8.31
CA GLY A 59 6.78 -7.45 9.14
C GLY A 59 5.59 -6.63 9.66
N GLY A 60 5.53 -5.33 9.37
CA GLY A 60 4.52 -4.42 9.89
C GLY A 60 3.15 -4.59 9.21
N LYS A 61 2.06 -4.44 9.98
CA LYS A 61 0.68 -4.41 9.45
C LYS A 61 0.10 -3.01 9.59
N VAL A 62 -0.41 -2.46 8.49
CA VAL A 62 -0.93 -1.09 8.44
C VAL A 62 -2.25 -1.06 7.68
N ALA A 63 -3.20 -0.28 8.21
CA ALA A 63 -4.42 0.08 7.52
C ALA A 63 -4.21 1.38 6.73
N ILE A 64 -4.45 1.34 5.41
CA ILE A 64 -4.30 2.49 4.53
C ILE A 64 -5.67 2.91 4.02
N GLY A 65 -6.07 4.14 4.32
CA GLY A 65 -7.30 4.70 3.76
C GLY A 65 -7.29 4.66 2.22
N ARG A 66 -8.42 4.34 1.60
CA ARG A 66 -8.54 4.21 0.12
C ARG A 66 -8.01 5.43 -0.65
N GLY A 67 -8.10 6.63 -0.07
CA GLY A 67 -7.55 7.87 -0.62
C GLY A 67 -6.02 7.89 -0.75
N ILE A 68 -5.32 7.26 0.18
CA ILE A 68 -3.87 7.12 0.16
C ILE A 68 -3.51 5.93 -0.72
N ALA A 69 -4.20 4.79 -0.55
CA ALA A 69 -3.93 3.58 -1.32
C ALA A 69 -4.02 3.81 -2.84
N ARG A 70 -4.96 4.65 -3.32
CA ARG A 70 -5.10 4.93 -4.76
C ARG A 70 -3.83 5.55 -5.37
N ARG A 71 -3.03 6.20 -4.54
CA ARG A 71 -1.80 6.91 -4.90
C ARG A 71 -0.55 6.07 -4.66
N ILE A 72 -0.67 4.84 -4.17
CA ILE A 72 0.47 3.93 -4.03
C ILE A 72 0.58 3.15 -5.33
N ILE A 73 1.71 3.30 -6.02
CA ILE A 73 2.01 2.62 -7.28
C ILE A 73 2.72 1.32 -6.95
N VAL A 74 2.19 0.22 -7.45
CA VAL A 74 2.72 -1.12 -7.20
C VAL A 74 2.88 -1.90 -8.49
N ASP A 75 3.63 -3.00 -8.41
CA ASP A 75 3.76 -3.98 -9.47
C ASP A 75 3.60 -5.39 -8.91
N TYR A 76 3.03 -6.30 -9.71
CA TYR A 76 2.99 -7.71 -9.33
C TYR A 76 4.41 -8.27 -9.22
N VAL A 77 4.61 -9.16 -8.24
CA VAL A 77 5.84 -9.94 -8.12
C VAL A 77 5.85 -11.03 -9.18
#